data_AF-A0A2U2N903-F1
#
_entry.id   AF-A0A2U2N903-F1
#
_cell.length_a   1.000
_cell.length_b   1.000
_cell.length_c   1.000
_cell.angle_alpha   90.00
_cell.angle_beta   90.00
_cell.angle_gamma   90.00
#
_symmetry.space_group_name_H-M   'P 1'
#
loop_
_entity.id
_entity.type
_entity.pdbx_description
1 polymer ?
#
loop_
_entity_poly.entity_id
_entity_poly.type
_entity_poly.pdbx_seq_one_letter_code
_entity_poly.pdbx_strand_id
1 'polypeptide(L)'
;MTDFRIGTNPNHEQLPLYPHATISLEPGVTILIGANGAGKTTLLNRLQETAQDMGWVTHAIDARATTANDLIGRAAWSGNVDSFNRAFGAKLSSEGQQIAYILGMESRALSRPLSEAGDGPFLLAVDALDSGLDAHEISVFLDSCDWLVKERKDSPTYAIVSSNTFEPVDWANRHDATVLAARTLKTVNLSDYPTWRKWIEHDSDAKYRRVERMAAKENR
;
A
#
# COMPACT_ATOMS: atom_id res chain seq x y z
N MET A 1 -5.22 -17.15 1.28
CA MET A 1 -5.50 -16.54 -0.03
C MET A 1 -6.94 -16.04 -0.10
N THR A 2 -7.15 -14.81 -0.56
CA THR A 2 -8.47 -14.23 -0.87
C THR A 2 -8.49 -13.67 -2.29
N ASP A 3 -9.60 -13.91 -3.01
CA ASP A 3 -9.82 -13.44 -4.38
C ASP A 3 -10.58 -12.11 -4.40
N PHE A 4 -10.02 -11.09 -5.05
CA PHE A 4 -10.62 -9.77 -5.22
C PHE A 4 -11.08 -9.55 -6.67
N ARG A 5 -12.35 -9.18 -6.86
CA ARG A 5 -12.94 -8.91 -8.18
C ARG A 5 -12.72 -7.46 -8.61
N ILE A 6 -11.61 -7.21 -9.28
CA ILE A 6 -11.20 -5.88 -9.71
C ILE A 6 -11.81 -5.43 -11.05
N GLY A 7 -12.26 -6.36 -11.89
CA GLY A 7 -12.70 -6.09 -13.27
C GLY A 7 -11.53 -5.83 -14.23
N THR A 8 -11.68 -6.10 -15.53
CA THR A 8 -10.59 -5.91 -16.51
C THR A 8 -10.49 -4.48 -17.03
N ASN A 9 -11.57 -3.72 -16.96
CA ASN A 9 -11.66 -2.37 -17.54
C ASN A 9 -12.53 -1.44 -16.68
N PRO A 10 -12.12 -1.14 -15.45
CA PRO A 10 -12.95 -0.37 -14.50
C PRO A 10 -13.24 1.06 -14.96
N ASN A 11 -12.38 1.65 -15.80
CA ASN A 11 -12.57 3.01 -16.32
C ASN A 11 -13.41 3.04 -17.62
N HIS A 12 -13.88 1.89 -18.11
CA HIS A 12 -14.60 1.77 -19.38
C HIS A 12 -13.85 2.38 -20.58
N GLU A 13 -12.52 2.31 -20.57
CA GLU A 13 -11.66 2.77 -21.66
C GLU A 13 -11.75 1.82 -22.87
N GLN A 14 -11.21 2.22 -24.03
CA GLN A 14 -11.31 1.42 -25.26
C GLN A 14 -10.52 0.12 -25.23
N LEU A 15 -9.53 0.03 -24.35
CA LEU A 15 -8.74 -1.17 -24.10
C LEU A 15 -8.82 -1.51 -22.62
N PRO A 16 -8.90 -2.80 -22.26
CA PRO A 16 -8.79 -3.21 -20.86
C PRO A 16 -7.54 -2.64 -20.17
N LEU A 17 -7.70 -2.28 -18.90
CA LEU A 17 -6.61 -1.83 -18.04
C LEU A 17 -5.84 -3.03 -17.48
N TYR A 18 -6.56 -4.09 -17.11
CA TYR A 18 -6.00 -5.29 -16.51
C TYR A 18 -6.24 -6.54 -17.37
N PRO A 19 -5.31 -7.51 -17.35
CA PRO A 19 -5.43 -8.75 -18.11
C PRO A 19 -6.49 -9.70 -17.56
N HIS A 20 -6.82 -9.60 -16.27
CA HIS A 20 -7.76 -10.48 -15.57
C HIS A 20 -8.73 -9.66 -14.71
N ALA A 21 -9.93 -10.19 -14.49
CA ALA A 21 -10.97 -9.53 -13.69
C ALA A 21 -10.82 -9.78 -12.18
N THR A 22 -9.93 -10.70 -11.80
CA THR A 22 -9.73 -11.16 -10.43
C THR A 22 -8.25 -11.23 -10.13
N ILE A 23 -7.87 -10.91 -8.90
CA ILE A 23 -6.53 -11.12 -8.34
C ILE A 23 -6.64 -11.83 -7.00
N SER A 24 -5.76 -12.78 -6.74
CA SER A 24 -5.65 -13.49 -5.47
C SER A 24 -4.50 -12.91 -4.66
N LEU A 25 -4.76 -12.51 -3.40
CA LEU A 25 -3.76 -11.98 -2.49
C LEU A 25 -3.72 -12.80 -1.20
N GLU A 26 -2.56 -12.86 -0.57
CA GLU A 26 -2.39 -13.38 0.79
C GLU A 26 -2.42 -12.22 1.80
N PRO A 27 -2.89 -12.44 3.04
CA PRO A 27 -2.69 -11.49 4.13
C PRO A 27 -1.20 -11.17 4.28
N GLY A 28 -0.87 -9.91 4.55
CA GLY A 28 0.51 -9.45 4.55
C GLY A 28 0.67 -8.05 3.99
N VAL A 29 1.93 -7.64 3.88
CA VAL A 29 2.33 -6.41 3.19
C VAL A 29 2.56 -6.74 1.71
N THR A 30 1.89 -6.00 0.84
CA THR A 30 2.06 -6.07 -0.62
C THR A 30 2.49 -4.71 -1.14
N ILE A 31 3.68 -4.65 -1.73
CA ILE A 31 4.20 -3.48 -2.43
C ILE A 31 3.68 -3.49 -3.87
N LEU A 32 2.84 -2.52 -4.19
CA LEU A 32 2.23 -2.36 -5.50
C LEU A 32 3.08 -1.42 -6.38
N ILE A 33 3.69 -1.98 -7.43
CA ILE A 33 4.56 -1.24 -8.35
C ILE A 33 4.01 -1.16 -9.77
N GLY A 34 4.57 -0.24 -10.55
CA GLY A 34 4.22 -0.02 -11.95
C GLY A 34 4.46 1.42 -12.33
N ALA A 35 4.62 1.72 -13.62
CA ALA A 35 4.82 3.09 -14.08
C ALA A 35 3.62 3.99 -13.69
N ASN A 36 3.83 5.32 -13.69
CA ASN A 36 2.70 6.26 -13.61
C ASN A 36 1.72 6.01 -14.75
N GLY A 37 0.44 5.88 -14.42
CA GLY A 37 -0.62 5.46 -15.35
C GLY A 37 -0.77 3.95 -15.55
N ALA A 38 -0.01 3.09 -14.85
CA ALA A 38 -0.15 1.63 -14.92
C ALA A 38 -1.39 1.08 -14.20
N GLY A 39 -2.20 1.94 -13.56
CA GLY A 39 -3.42 1.56 -12.86
C GLY A 39 -3.24 1.20 -11.38
N LYS A 40 -2.20 1.72 -10.69
CA LYS A 40 -1.99 1.46 -9.24
C LYS A 40 -3.13 1.98 -8.37
N THR A 41 -3.42 3.28 -8.43
CA THR A 41 -4.54 3.91 -7.70
C THR A 41 -5.87 3.26 -8.06
N THR A 42 -6.11 2.98 -9.35
CA THR A 42 -7.31 2.25 -9.78
C THR A 42 -7.38 0.87 -9.12
N LEU A 43 -6.28 0.12 -9.04
CA LEU A 43 -6.27 -1.21 -8.42
C LEU A 43 -6.56 -1.11 -6.93
N LEU A 44 -5.93 -0.16 -6.21
CA LEU A 44 -6.21 0.09 -4.79
C LEU A 44 -7.69 0.38 -4.55
N ASN A 45 -8.30 1.23 -5.37
CA ASN A 45 -9.73 1.55 -5.24
C ASN A 45 -10.60 0.30 -5.48
N ARG A 46 -10.30 -0.49 -6.51
CA ARG A 46 -11.05 -1.72 -6.81
C ARG A 46 -10.89 -2.78 -5.71
N LEU A 47 -9.71 -2.91 -5.10
CA LEU A 47 -9.49 -3.80 -3.96
C LEU A 47 -10.32 -3.36 -2.75
N GLN A 48 -10.35 -2.06 -2.44
CA GLN A 48 -11.16 -1.52 -1.36
C GLN A 48 -12.66 -1.73 -1.60
N GLU A 49 -13.17 -1.39 -2.78
CA GLU A 49 -14.57 -1.60 -3.15
C GLU A 49 -14.96 -3.08 -3.01
N THR A 50 -14.14 -3.99 -3.52
CA THR A 50 -14.41 -5.43 -3.41
C THR A 50 -14.37 -5.89 -1.95
N ALA A 51 -13.44 -5.39 -1.14
CA ALA A 51 -13.36 -5.72 0.28
C ALA A 51 -14.61 -5.21 1.04
N GLN A 52 -15.09 -4.01 0.73
CA GLN A 52 -16.33 -3.46 1.29
C GLN A 52 -17.55 -4.28 0.86
N ASP A 53 -17.62 -4.71 -0.39
CA ASP A 53 -18.68 -5.61 -0.89
C ASP A 53 -18.67 -6.97 -0.16
N MET A 54 -17.51 -7.42 0.32
CA MET A 54 -17.35 -8.59 1.18
C MET A 54 -17.67 -8.32 2.67
N GLY A 55 -18.01 -7.09 3.03
CA GLY A 55 -18.29 -6.67 4.40
C GLY A 55 -17.04 -6.41 5.25
N TRP A 56 -15.87 -6.22 4.64
CA TRP A 56 -14.63 -5.94 5.36
C TRP A 56 -14.52 -4.47 5.72
N VAL A 57 -13.82 -4.19 6.82
CA VAL A 57 -13.42 -2.82 7.13
C VAL A 57 -12.20 -2.46 6.31
N THR A 58 -12.23 -1.29 5.69
CA THR A 58 -11.12 -0.78 4.86
C THR A 58 -10.70 0.60 5.33
N HIS A 59 -9.42 0.92 5.15
CA HIS A 59 -8.90 2.28 5.37
C HIS A 59 -7.95 2.67 4.24
N ALA A 60 -8.01 3.93 3.82
CA ALA A 60 -7.18 4.48 2.75
C ALA A 60 -6.31 5.62 3.29
N ILE A 61 -5.03 5.61 2.92
CA ILE A 61 -4.08 6.69 3.17
C ILE A 61 -3.60 7.22 1.82
N ASP A 62 -3.77 8.53 1.61
CA ASP A 62 -3.13 9.24 0.50
C ASP A 62 -1.90 9.97 1.03
N ALA A 63 -0.72 9.43 0.69
CA ALA A 63 0.56 10.01 1.11
C ALA A 63 0.93 11.30 0.32
N ARG A 64 0.19 11.67 -0.74
CA ARG A 64 0.38 12.95 -1.47
C ARG A 64 -0.25 14.12 -0.77
N ALA A 65 -1.40 13.90 -0.15
CA ALA A 65 -2.18 14.92 0.53
C ALA A 65 -1.60 15.31 1.90
N THR A 66 -0.55 14.61 2.32
CA THR A 66 -0.06 14.64 3.69
C THR A 66 1.42 15.02 3.68
N THR A 67 1.74 16.29 3.96
CA THR A 67 3.15 16.65 4.14
C THR A 67 3.67 16.01 5.43
N ALA A 68 4.93 15.56 5.45
CA ALA A 68 5.59 15.09 6.67
C ALA A 68 5.45 16.13 7.81
N ASN A 69 5.48 17.43 7.49
CA ASN A 69 5.26 18.52 8.44
C ASN A 69 3.80 18.68 8.94
N ASP A 70 2.78 18.36 8.15
CA ASP A 70 1.38 18.36 8.62
C ASP A 70 1.09 17.14 9.53
N LEU A 71 1.73 16.00 9.27
CA LEU A 71 1.71 14.84 10.16
C LEU A 71 2.39 15.16 11.49
N ILE A 72 3.57 15.79 11.45
CA ILE A 72 4.37 16.16 12.62
C ILE A 72 3.71 17.33 13.41
N GLY A 73 3.14 18.32 12.72
CA GLY A 73 2.50 19.49 13.34
C GLY A 73 1.18 19.19 14.04
N ARG A 74 0.40 18.24 13.54
CA ARG A 74 -0.85 17.76 14.18
C ARG A 74 -0.59 16.87 15.40
N ALA A 75 0.62 16.31 15.51
CA ALA A 75 1.09 15.51 16.65
C ALA A 75 1.39 16.35 17.90
N ALA A 76 1.77 17.61 17.74
CA ALA A 76 2.17 18.49 18.83
C ALA A 76 1.02 18.90 19.78
N TRP A 77 -0.24 18.57 19.45
CA TRP A 77 -1.43 19.07 20.14
C TRP A 77 -2.14 18.05 21.07
N SER A 78 -1.60 16.85 21.30
CA SER A 78 -2.33 15.79 22.03
C SER A 78 -1.78 15.43 23.41
N GLY A 79 -1.22 16.38 24.14
CA GLY A 79 -0.54 16.18 25.43
C GLY A 79 -1.16 15.13 26.36
N ASN A 80 -0.51 13.95 26.44
CA ASN A 80 -0.22 13.19 27.66
C ASN A 80 0.53 11.89 27.28
N VAL A 81 1.86 12.01 27.22
CA VAL A 81 2.81 10.96 26.81
C VAL A 81 2.91 9.80 27.82
N ASP A 82 2.49 10.02 29.07
CA ASP A 82 2.73 9.09 30.19
C ASP A 82 1.73 7.93 30.29
N SER A 83 0.56 8.04 29.67
CA SER A 83 -0.41 6.94 29.62
C SER A 83 -0.08 5.93 28.53
N PHE A 84 0.52 6.40 27.44
CA PHE A 84 0.95 5.61 26.29
C PHE A 84 2.21 4.79 26.61
N ASN A 85 3.20 5.41 27.25
CA ASN A 85 4.43 4.74 27.70
C ASN A 85 4.15 3.60 28.70
N ARG A 86 3.06 3.66 29.47
CA ARG A 86 2.70 2.60 30.42
C ARG A 86 2.00 1.40 29.78
N ALA A 87 1.24 1.62 28.70
CA ALA A 87 0.55 0.53 28.00
C ALA A 87 1.51 -0.31 27.13
N PHE A 88 2.58 0.29 26.61
CA PHE A 88 3.50 -0.35 25.66
C PHE A 88 4.98 -0.41 26.12
N GLY A 89 5.36 0.29 27.18
CA GLY A 89 6.75 0.39 27.68
C GLY A 89 7.32 -0.85 28.35
N ALA A 90 6.61 -1.99 28.34
CA ALA A 90 7.15 -3.25 28.87
C ALA A 90 7.95 -4.07 27.82
N LYS A 91 8.04 -3.63 26.54
CA LYS A 91 8.57 -4.53 25.48
C LYS A 91 9.36 -3.94 24.30
N LEU A 92 9.71 -2.65 24.24
CA LEU A 92 10.32 -2.08 23.01
C LEU A 92 11.62 -1.31 23.28
N SER A 93 12.66 -1.58 22.47
CA SER A 93 13.97 -0.91 22.45
C SER A 93 13.89 0.50 21.82
N SER A 94 15.00 1.25 21.86
CA SER A 94 15.07 2.67 21.42
C SER A 94 14.68 2.95 19.96
N GLU A 95 14.74 1.96 19.07
CA GLU A 95 14.22 2.04 17.68
C GLU A 95 12.69 1.81 17.65
N GLY A 96 12.19 0.94 18.53
CA GLY A 96 10.77 0.71 18.74
C GLY A 96 10.02 1.94 19.27
N GLN A 97 10.72 2.90 19.88
CA GLN A 97 10.14 4.18 20.32
C GLN A 97 9.83 5.13 19.14
N GLN A 98 10.63 5.10 18.07
CA GLN A 98 10.38 5.89 16.85
C GLN A 98 9.25 5.30 16.00
N ILE A 99 9.21 3.96 15.89
CA ILE A 99 8.13 3.23 15.22
C ILE A 99 6.80 3.42 15.98
N ALA A 100 6.81 3.33 17.31
CA ALA A 100 5.66 3.60 18.16
C ALA A 100 5.21 5.08 18.13
N TYR A 101 6.11 6.03 17.84
CA TYR A 101 5.78 7.45 17.68
C TYR A 101 4.97 7.70 16.40
N ILE A 102 5.38 7.13 15.26
CA ILE A 102 4.65 7.23 13.98
C ILE A 102 3.32 6.45 14.04
N LEU A 103 3.31 5.26 14.66
CA LEU A 103 2.08 4.52 14.95
C LEU A 103 1.17 5.22 15.98
N GLY A 104 1.75 6.00 16.90
CA GLY A 104 1.01 6.78 17.89
C GLY A 104 0.18 7.90 17.28
N MET A 105 0.66 8.51 16.18
CA MET A 105 -0.05 9.55 15.42
C MET A 105 -1.19 8.97 14.55
N GLU A 106 -0.97 7.79 13.96
CA GLU A 106 -1.98 7.04 13.20
C GLU A 106 -2.95 6.25 14.09
N SER A 107 -2.66 6.10 15.39
CA SER A 107 -3.50 5.35 16.32
C SER A 107 -4.92 5.88 16.38
N ARG A 108 -5.20 7.17 16.08
CA ARG A 108 -6.59 7.67 15.98
C ARG A 108 -7.25 7.41 14.63
N ALA A 109 -6.52 7.56 13.53
CA ALA A 109 -7.04 7.33 12.17
C ALA A 109 -7.35 5.84 11.96
N LEU A 110 -6.51 4.96 12.53
CA LEU A 110 -6.66 3.51 12.46
C LEU A 110 -7.39 2.90 13.66
N SER A 111 -7.42 3.50 14.87
CA SER A 111 -8.11 2.86 16.01
C SER A 111 -9.57 2.61 15.74
N ARG A 112 -10.29 3.57 15.14
CA ARG A 112 -11.70 3.38 14.85
C ARG A 112 -11.89 2.27 13.81
N PRO A 113 -11.26 2.31 12.61
CA PRO A 113 -11.35 1.21 11.66
C PRO A 113 -10.91 -0.14 12.23
N LEU A 114 -9.82 -0.21 13.00
CA LEU A 114 -9.34 -1.46 13.59
C LEU A 114 -10.27 -1.98 14.69
N SER A 115 -10.87 -1.09 15.48
CA SER A 115 -11.90 -1.44 16.47
C SER A 115 -13.17 -1.94 15.79
N GLU A 116 -13.62 -1.28 14.71
CA GLU A 116 -14.75 -1.72 13.88
C GLU A 116 -14.45 -3.07 13.20
N ALA A 117 -13.21 -3.31 12.78
CA ALA A 117 -12.79 -4.58 12.20
C ALA A 117 -12.82 -5.72 13.23
N GLY A 118 -12.53 -5.43 14.51
CA GLY A 118 -12.45 -6.43 15.57
C GLY A 118 -11.48 -7.55 15.19
N ASP A 119 -11.93 -8.81 15.25
CA ASP A 119 -11.16 -9.98 14.79
C ASP A 119 -11.41 -10.30 13.30
N GLY A 120 -12.18 -9.48 12.59
CA GLY A 120 -12.52 -9.64 11.19
C GLY A 120 -11.42 -9.19 10.22
N PRO A 121 -11.60 -9.46 8.91
CA PRO A 121 -10.66 -9.03 7.89
C PRO A 121 -10.54 -7.50 7.79
N PHE A 122 -9.32 -7.02 7.55
CA PHE A 122 -9.02 -5.60 7.41
C PHE A 122 -8.14 -5.35 6.17
N LEU A 123 -8.45 -4.30 5.41
CA LEU A 123 -7.65 -3.86 4.27
C LEU A 123 -7.19 -2.41 4.45
N LEU A 124 -5.88 -2.21 4.48
CA LEU A 124 -5.23 -0.91 4.44
C LEU A 124 -4.68 -0.66 3.03
N ALA A 125 -5.18 0.37 2.36
CA ALA A 125 -4.69 0.84 1.08
C ALA A 125 -3.87 2.11 1.29
N VAL A 126 -2.64 2.13 0.79
CA VAL A 126 -1.75 3.29 0.88
C VAL A 126 -1.33 3.67 -0.53
N ASP A 127 -1.73 4.85 -1.00
CA ASP A 127 -1.35 5.33 -2.32
C ASP A 127 -0.18 6.31 -2.25
N ALA A 128 0.80 6.10 -3.14
CA ALA A 128 1.93 6.97 -3.39
C ALA A 128 2.81 7.26 -2.17
N LEU A 129 3.28 6.20 -1.49
CA LEU A 129 4.16 6.32 -0.32
C LEU A 129 5.40 7.20 -0.58
N ASP A 130 5.87 7.23 -1.83
CA ASP A 130 7.06 7.94 -2.29
C ASP A 130 6.86 9.45 -2.54
N SER A 131 5.68 10.02 -2.32
CA SER A 131 5.39 11.41 -2.71
C SER A 131 5.85 12.50 -1.74
N GLY A 132 6.71 12.18 -0.76
CA GLY A 132 7.18 13.17 0.21
C GLY A 132 7.98 12.62 1.38
N LEU A 133 8.19 11.30 1.41
CA LEU A 133 8.98 10.60 2.43
C LEU A 133 10.38 10.27 1.91
N ASP A 134 11.37 10.34 2.78
CA ASP A 134 12.70 9.81 2.51
C ASP A 134 12.77 8.28 2.68
N ALA A 135 13.91 7.68 2.32
CA ALA A 135 14.10 6.23 2.39
C ALA A 135 13.94 5.65 3.80
N HIS A 136 14.31 6.41 4.83
CA HIS A 136 14.19 5.99 6.22
C HIS A 136 12.72 6.03 6.65
N GLU A 137 12.02 7.12 6.36
CA GLU A 137 10.58 7.28 6.64
C GLU A 137 9.74 6.21 5.94
N ILE A 138 10.06 5.90 4.67
CA ILE A 138 9.45 4.80 3.91
C ILE A 138 9.62 3.47 4.65
N SER A 139 10.83 3.18 5.12
CA SER A 139 11.12 1.92 5.83
C SER A 139 10.32 1.82 7.13
N VAL A 140 10.30 2.89 7.93
CA VAL A 140 9.56 2.94 9.19
C VAL A 140 8.05 2.77 8.98
N PHE A 141 7.49 3.37 7.92
CA PHE A 141 6.09 3.19 7.58
C PHE A 141 5.77 1.72 7.21
N LEU A 142 6.63 1.07 6.42
CA LEU A 142 6.44 -0.33 6.04
C LEU A 142 6.62 -1.29 7.21
N ASP A 143 7.58 -1.03 8.11
CA ASP A 143 7.73 -1.75 9.38
C ASP A 143 6.47 -1.64 10.25
N SER A 144 5.81 -0.48 10.22
CA SER A 144 4.55 -0.25 10.92
C SER A 144 3.39 -1.06 10.32
N CYS A 145 3.35 -1.19 8.99
CA CYS A 145 2.38 -2.04 8.29
C CYS A 145 2.60 -3.52 8.61
N ASP A 146 3.85 -3.98 8.62
CA ASP A 146 4.22 -5.35 8.94
C ASP A 146 3.91 -5.69 10.42
N TRP A 147 4.18 -4.77 11.34
CA TRP A 147 3.76 -4.89 12.73
C TRP A 147 2.24 -5.05 12.85
N LEU A 148 1.45 -4.24 12.15
CA LEU A 148 -0.02 -4.34 12.17
C LEU A 148 -0.50 -5.72 11.69
N VAL A 149 0.06 -6.24 10.60
CA VAL A 149 -0.25 -7.58 10.08
C VAL A 149 0.07 -8.64 11.15
N LYS A 150 1.23 -8.54 11.81
CA LYS A 150 1.69 -9.50 12.82
C LYS A 150 0.87 -9.44 14.11
N GLU A 151 0.48 -8.25 14.55
CA GLU A 151 -0.37 -8.06 15.74
C GLU A 151 -1.76 -8.67 15.53
N ARG A 152 -2.25 -8.61 14.29
CA ARG A 152 -3.52 -9.21 13.87
C ARG A 152 -3.34 -10.61 13.25
N LYS A 153 -2.37 -11.41 13.70
CA LYS A 153 -2.05 -12.72 13.08
C LYS A 153 -3.25 -13.68 12.92
N ASP A 154 -4.24 -13.59 13.81
CA ASP A 154 -5.44 -14.45 13.80
C ASP A 154 -6.59 -13.83 12.97
N SER A 155 -6.38 -12.63 12.43
CA SER A 155 -7.36 -11.83 11.68
C SER A 155 -6.78 -11.34 10.35
N PRO A 156 -7.30 -11.79 9.20
CA PRO A 156 -6.72 -11.48 7.89
C PRO A 156 -6.51 -9.98 7.66
N THR A 157 -5.26 -9.55 7.54
CA THR A 157 -4.91 -8.13 7.37
C THR A 157 -4.08 -7.94 6.12
N TYR A 158 -4.53 -7.05 5.24
CA TYR A 158 -3.92 -6.77 3.94
C TYR A 158 -3.44 -5.32 3.91
N ALA A 159 -2.13 -5.10 3.90
CA ALA A 159 -1.55 -3.77 3.72
C ALA A 159 -1.01 -3.64 2.29
N ILE A 160 -1.74 -2.94 1.43
CA ILE A 160 -1.38 -2.76 0.02
C ILE A 160 -0.82 -1.35 -0.18
N VAL A 161 0.47 -1.26 -0.47
CA VAL A 161 1.22 0.00 -0.47
C VAL A 161 1.78 0.28 -1.86
N SER A 162 1.32 1.36 -2.49
CA SER A 162 1.78 1.75 -3.83
C SER A 162 3.01 2.67 -3.76
N SER A 163 3.94 2.45 -4.69
CA SER A 163 5.14 3.28 -4.85
C SER A 163 5.67 3.26 -6.28
N ASN A 164 6.41 4.30 -6.67
CA ASN A 164 7.20 4.36 -7.91
C ASN A 164 8.71 4.34 -7.68
N THR A 165 9.17 4.09 -6.45
CA THR A 165 10.59 4.03 -6.13
C THR A 165 11.03 2.62 -5.74
N PHE A 166 12.34 2.42 -5.61
CA PHE A 166 12.90 1.11 -5.32
C PHE A 166 12.92 0.79 -3.84
N GLU A 167 12.89 1.79 -2.95
CA GLU A 167 13.05 1.61 -1.50
C GLU A 167 11.98 0.67 -0.90
N PRO A 168 10.69 0.73 -1.26
CA PRO A 168 9.71 -0.25 -0.81
C PRO A 168 9.95 -1.66 -1.36
N VAL A 169 10.49 -1.77 -2.58
CA VAL A 169 10.83 -3.06 -3.18
C VAL A 169 12.04 -3.69 -2.48
N ASP A 170 13.05 -2.89 -2.19
CA ASP A 170 14.20 -3.31 -1.38
C ASP A 170 13.77 -3.74 0.02
N TRP A 171 12.89 -2.96 0.67
CA TRP A 171 12.28 -3.34 1.93
C TRP A 171 11.58 -4.70 1.80
N ALA A 172 10.76 -4.89 0.76
CA ALA A 172 10.07 -6.16 0.54
C ALA A 172 10.99 -7.32 0.19
N ASN A 173 12.19 -7.10 -0.36
CA ASN A 173 13.17 -8.16 -0.56
C ASN A 173 13.83 -8.60 0.76
N ARG A 174 13.93 -7.68 1.74
CA ARG A 174 14.49 -7.93 3.08
C ARG A 174 13.47 -8.49 4.06
N HIS A 175 12.18 -8.44 3.70
CA HIS A 175 11.05 -8.92 4.49
C HIS A 175 10.34 -10.01 3.70
N ASP A 176 9.51 -10.84 4.34
CA ASP A 176 8.71 -11.85 3.62
C ASP A 176 7.45 -11.21 3.02
N ALA A 177 7.65 -10.15 2.21
CA ALA A 177 6.58 -9.31 1.66
C ALA A 177 6.45 -9.50 0.14
N THR A 178 5.25 -9.25 -0.37
CA THR A 178 4.95 -9.46 -1.79
C THR A 178 5.23 -8.20 -2.60
N VAL A 179 5.89 -8.33 -3.75
CA VAL A 179 5.98 -7.24 -4.74
C VAL A 179 5.07 -7.58 -5.92
N LEU A 180 4.03 -6.76 -6.12
CA LEU A 180 2.98 -6.98 -7.12
C LEU A 180 3.05 -5.91 -8.22
N ALA A 181 3.07 -6.37 -9.47
CA ALA A 181 3.00 -5.48 -10.63
C ALA A 181 1.54 -5.15 -11.01
N ALA A 182 1.15 -3.88 -10.90
CA ALA A 182 -0.23 -3.43 -11.11
C ALA A 182 -0.79 -3.76 -12.49
N ARG A 183 0.01 -3.58 -13.56
CA ARG A 183 -0.45 -3.79 -14.93
C ARG A 183 -0.63 -5.26 -15.28
N THR A 184 0.21 -6.14 -14.76
CA THR A 184 0.21 -7.57 -15.10
C THR A 184 -0.53 -8.43 -14.07
N LEU A 185 -0.79 -7.89 -12.87
CA LEU A 185 -1.35 -8.60 -11.72
C LEU A 185 -0.53 -9.81 -11.29
N LYS A 186 0.79 -9.73 -11.46
CA LYS A 186 1.72 -10.82 -11.12
C LYS A 186 2.69 -10.36 -10.06
N THR A 187 2.97 -11.27 -9.12
CA THR A 187 4.12 -11.14 -8.24
C THR A 187 5.39 -11.14 -9.09
N VAL A 188 6.31 -10.23 -8.78
CA VAL A 188 7.60 -10.11 -9.45
C VAL A 188 8.70 -10.13 -8.41
N ASN A 189 9.85 -10.70 -8.77
CA ASN A 189 11.04 -10.66 -7.94
C ASN A 189 12.03 -9.68 -8.57
N LEU A 190 12.35 -8.60 -7.87
CA LEU A 190 13.21 -7.52 -8.32
C LEU A 190 14.30 -7.28 -7.27
N SER A 191 15.35 -8.09 -7.32
CA SER A 191 16.37 -8.20 -6.27
C SER A 191 17.24 -6.97 -6.06
N ASP A 192 17.34 -6.09 -7.06
CA ASP A 192 18.22 -4.92 -7.03
C ASP A 192 17.68 -3.76 -7.88
N TYR A 193 18.25 -2.58 -7.64
CA TYR A 193 17.87 -1.35 -8.33
C TYR A 193 18.04 -1.45 -9.86
N PRO A 194 19.15 -1.97 -10.43
CA PRO A 194 19.28 -2.13 -11.88
C PRO A 194 18.19 -3.01 -12.50
N THR A 195 17.79 -4.10 -11.84
CA THR A 195 16.73 -5.00 -12.29
C THR A 195 15.38 -4.33 -12.22
N TRP A 196 15.09 -3.67 -11.09
CA TRP A 196 13.88 -2.87 -10.92
C TRP A 196 13.77 -1.76 -11.96
N ARG A 197 14.86 -1.05 -12.23
CA ARG A 197 14.92 0.04 -13.21
C ARG A 197 14.61 -0.45 -14.63
N LYS A 198 15.25 -1.54 -15.07
CA LYS A 198 14.95 -2.13 -16.38
C LYS A 198 13.49 -2.57 -16.47
N TRP A 199 12.96 -3.12 -15.38
CA TRP A 199 11.57 -3.55 -15.31
C TRP A 199 10.60 -2.37 -15.44
N ILE A 200 10.82 -1.27 -14.70
CA ILE A 200 9.92 -0.09 -14.71
C ILE A 200 9.99 0.65 -16.06
N GLU A 201 11.16 0.69 -16.70
CA GLU A 201 11.33 1.23 -18.06
C GLU A 201 10.49 0.42 -19.06
N HIS A 202 10.60 -0.91 -19.04
CA HIS A 202 9.80 -1.79 -19.90
C HIS A 202 8.29 -1.69 -19.60
N ASP A 203 7.90 -1.54 -18.34
CA ASP A 203 6.51 -1.33 -17.94
C ASP A 203 5.95 0.00 -18.50
N SER A 204 6.76 1.06 -18.46
CA SER A 204 6.43 2.37 -19.04
C SER A 204 6.25 2.30 -20.55
N ASP A 205 7.11 1.58 -21.26
CA ASP A 205 6.97 1.37 -22.71
C ASP A 205 5.67 0.61 -23.05
N ALA A 206 5.34 -0.42 -22.26
CA ALA A 206 4.12 -1.17 -22.46
C ALA A 206 2.87 -0.31 -22.24
N LYS A 207 2.91 0.61 -21.28
CA LYS A 207 1.88 1.63 -21.06
C LYS A 207 1.75 2.55 -22.28
N TYR A 208 2.84 3.11 -22.80
CA TYR A 208 2.76 4.00 -23.97
C TYR A 208 2.21 3.28 -25.20
N ARG A 209 2.61 2.03 -25.45
CA ARG A 209 2.02 1.20 -26.52
C ARG A 209 0.51 0.96 -26.34
N ARG A 210 -0.01 0.92 -25.10
CA ARG A 210 -1.46 0.84 -24.86
C ARG A 210 -2.13 2.17 -25.21
N VAL A 211 -1.56 3.30 -24.77
CA VAL A 211 -2.09 4.64 -25.06
C VAL A 211 -2.14 4.92 -26.56
N GLU A 212 -1.07 4.62 -27.30
CA GLU A 212 -1.04 4.77 -28.76
C GLU A 212 -2.12 3.95 -29.47
N ARG A 213 -2.37 2.72 -29.01
CA ARG A 213 -3.42 1.85 -29.55
C ARG A 213 -4.83 2.35 -29.25
N MET A 214 -5.04 3.05 -28.13
CA MET A 214 -6.32 3.71 -27.84
C MET A 214 -6.53 4.90 -28.78
N ALA A 215 -5.52 5.77 -28.93
CA ALA A 215 -5.60 6.92 -29.85
C ALA A 215 -5.84 6.50 -31.31
N ALA A 216 -5.24 5.40 -31.76
CA ALA A 216 -5.46 4.88 -33.11
C ALA A 216 -6.89 4.33 -33.35
N LYS A 217 -7.61 3.97 -32.30
CA LYS A 217 -9.00 3.49 -32.38
C LYS A 217 -10.02 4.63 -32.32
N GLU A 218 -9.70 5.75 -31.67
CA GLU A 218 -10.53 6.97 -31.68
C GLU A 218 -10.62 7.63 -33.06
N ASN A 219 -9.58 7.45 -33.88
CA ASN A 219 -9.49 8.04 -35.22
C ASN A 219 -10.07 7.13 -36.33
N ARG A 220 -10.83 6.09 -35.99
CA ARG A 220 -11.50 5.15 -36.93
C ARG A 220 -12.99 5.16 -36.72
#